data_AF-A0A1Y4IQG9-F1
#
_entry.id   AF-A0A1Y4IQG9-F1
#
_cell.length_a   1.000
_cell.length_b   1.000
_cell.length_c   1.000
_cell.angle_alpha   90.00
_cell.angle_beta   90.00
_cell.angle_gamma   90.00
#
_symmetry.space_group_name_H-M   'P 1'
#
loop_
_entity.id
_entity.type
_entity.pdbx_description
1 polymer ?
#
loop_
_entity_poly.entity_id
_entity_poly.type
_entity_poly.pdbx_seq_one_letter_code
_entity_poly.pdbx_strand_id
1 'polypeptide(L)'
;MQNYMLERFLERVSVSAYQNNFIIKGGFLIASMVGLASRATMDMDATIKRYPVSEETIQKMVKEIIEIDLEDDVVFTFKSIGKIREGDEYAGYRVALSANYPPMAVPLKLDITTGDKITPREIEYKL
;
A
#
# COMPACT_ATOMS: atom_id res chain seq x y z
N MET A 1 6.83 13.20 6.60
CA MET A 1 7.69 12.46 5.66
C MET A 1 7.12 11.07 5.33
N GLN A 2 6.82 10.22 6.32
CA GLN A 2 6.21 8.90 6.06
C GLN A 2 4.94 8.98 5.19
N ASN A 3 3.99 9.86 5.52
CA ASN A 3 2.76 10.06 4.72
C ASN A 3 3.06 10.42 3.27
N TYR A 4 3.95 11.38 3.05
CA TYR A 4 4.38 11.76 1.70
C TYR A 4 4.93 10.56 0.93
N MET A 5 5.79 9.74 1.55
CA MET A 5 6.33 8.54 0.89
C MET A 5 5.25 7.47 0.61
N LEU A 6 4.21 7.37 1.45
CA LEU A 6 3.05 6.52 1.17
C LEU A 6 2.19 7.09 0.03
N GLU A 7 2.02 8.40 -0.06
CA GLU A 7 1.37 9.06 -1.21
C GLU A 7 2.16 8.80 -2.50
N ARG A 8 3.50 8.85 -2.47
CA ARG A 8 4.34 8.50 -3.64
C ARG A 8 4.22 7.02 -4.04
N PHE A 9 3.97 6.13 -3.09
CA PHE A 9 3.62 4.74 -3.39
C PHE A 9 2.23 4.64 -4.02
N LEU A 10 1.23 5.35 -3.49
CA LEU A 10 -0.12 5.38 -4.07
C LEU A 10 -0.16 5.96 -5.47
N GLU A 11 0.64 6.98 -5.75
CA GLU A 11 0.75 7.55 -7.08
C GLU A 11 1.22 6.47 -8.07
N ARG A 12 2.23 5.66 -7.69
CA ARG A 12 2.69 4.51 -8.49
C ARG A 12 1.60 3.46 -8.65
N VAL A 13 0.83 3.16 -7.60
CA VAL A 13 -0.35 2.28 -7.70
C VAL A 13 -1.35 2.82 -8.73
N SER A 14 -1.62 4.13 -8.70
CA SER A 14 -2.63 4.78 -9.56
C SER A 14 -2.30 4.72 -11.05
N VAL A 15 -1.01 4.68 -11.41
CA VAL A 15 -0.58 4.55 -12.81
C VAL A 15 -0.18 3.11 -13.18
N SER A 16 -0.19 2.19 -12.22
CA SER A 16 0.17 0.78 -12.46
C SER A 16 -0.96 -0.01 -13.11
N ALA A 17 -0.61 -1.17 -13.65
CA ALA A 17 -1.60 -2.17 -14.10
C ALA A 17 -2.54 -2.64 -12.97
N TYR A 18 -2.20 -2.37 -11.70
CA TYR A 18 -2.92 -2.81 -10.52
C TYR A 18 -3.87 -1.77 -9.93
N GLN A 19 -4.00 -0.57 -10.53
CA GLN A 19 -4.84 0.52 -10.00
C GLN A 19 -6.25 0.06 -9.59
N ASN A 20 -6.85 -0.85 -10.36
CA ASN A 20 -8.22 -1.32 -10.17
C ASN A 20 -8.31 -2.52 -9.23
N ASN A 21 -7.17 -3.03 -8.75
CA ASN A 21 -7.08 -4.12 -7.80
C ASN A 21 -7.02 -3.62 -6.35
N PHE A 22 -6.47 -2.43 -6.12
CA PHE A 22 -6.33 -1.86 -4.77
C PHE A 22 -7.62 -1.21 -4.28
N ILE A 23 -7.98 -1.49 -3.03
CA ILE A 23 -8.96 -0.75 -2.24
C ILE A 23 -8.25 -0.28 -0.98
N ILE A 24 -8.06 1.03 -0.83
CA ILE A 24 -7.41 1.62 0.35
C ILE A 24 -8.43 1.75 1.49
N LYS A 25 -7.99 1.48 2.72
CA LYS A 25 -8.83 1.51 3.92
C LYS A 25 -8.02 1.97 5.14
N GLY A 26 -8.63 1.89 6.32
CA GLY A 26 -7.94 2.09 7.59
C GLY A 26 -7.59 3.55 7.90
N GLY A 27 -6.68 3.72 8.87
CA GLY A 27 -6.33 5.03 9.41
C GLY A 27 -5.64 5.95 8.41
N PHE A 28 -4.84 5.38 7.49
CA PHE A 28 -4.19 6.13 6.43
C PHE A 28 -5.20 6.89 5.56
N LEU A 29 -6.27 6.22 5.11
CA LEU A 29 -7.33 6.85 4.32
C LEU A 29 -8.05 7.96 5.11
N ILE A 30 -8.39 7.71 6.37
CA ILE A 30 -9.09 8.71 7.18
C ILE A 30 -8.23 9.96 7.39
N ALA A 31 -6.94 9.78 7.67
CA ALA A 31 -6.04 10.90 7.88
C ALA A 31 -5.82 11.73 6.61
N SER A 32 -5.74 11.09 5.43
CA SER A 32 -5.61 11.81 4.16
C SER A 32 -6.87 12.61 3.81
N MET A 33 -8.06 12.11 4.16
CA MET A 33 -9.32 12.82 3.93
C MET A 33 -9.56 13.99 4.88
N VAL A 34 -9.19 13.85 6.16
CA VAL A 34 -9.54 14.82 7.22
C VAL A 34 -8.39 15.79 7.53
N GLY A 35 -7.21 15.61 6.92
CA GLY A 35 -6.03 16.46 7.17
C GLY A 35 -5.48 16.34 8.58
N LEU A 36 -5.71 15.21 9.25
CA LEU A 36 -5.25 14.97 10.61
C LEU A 36 -3.74 14.68 10.60
N ALA A 37 -2.93 15.65 11.00
CA ALA A 37 -1.48 15.48 11.20
C ALA A 37 -1.11 14.61 12.43
N SER A 38 -2.05 13.83 12.97
CA SER A 38 -1.90 13.20 14.29
C SER A 38 -0.89 12.04 14.27
N ARG A 39 -0.17 11.88 15.39
CA ARG A 39 0.97 10.97 15.66
C ARG A 39 0.63 9.47 15.60
N ALA A 40 -0.22 9.00 14.71
CA ALA A 40 -0.37 7.59 14.43
C ALA A 40 0.67 7.20 13.37
N THR A 41 1.52 6.21 13.64
CA THR A 41 2.28 5.54 12.57
C THR A 41 1.26 4.94 11.62
N MET A 42 1.13 5.51 10.42
CA MET A 42 0.16 5.01 9.45
C MET A 42 0.85 3.97 8.59
N ASP A 43 0.58 2.70 8.93
CA ASP A 43 0.72 1.63 7.97
C ASP A 43 -0.37 1.84 6.89
N MET A 44 -0.10 1.44 5.65
CA MET A 44 -1.13 1.49 4.60
C MET A 44 -1.89 0.18 4.60
N ASP A 45 -3.17 0.23 4.93
CA ASP A 45 -4.07 -0.90 4.81
C ASP A 45 -4.74 -0.92 3.44
N ALA A 46 -4.59 -2.03 2.72
CA ALA A 46 -5.23 -2.25 1.44
C ALA A 46 -5.87 -3.64 1.36
N THR A 47 -6.99 -3.71 0.64
CA THR A 47 -7.59 -4.97 0.20
C THR A 47 -7.40 -5.09 -1.30
N ILE A 48 -6.94 -6.26 -1.75
CA ILE A 48 -6.81 -6.60 -3.16
C ILE A 48 -8.06 -7.33 -3.62
N LYS A 49 -8.60 -6.88 -4.76
CA LYS A 49 -9.72 -7.53 -5.45
C LYS A 49 -9.30 -8.03 -6.83
N ARG A 50 -9.97 -9.07 -7.31
CA ARG A 50 -9.83 -9.58 -8.70
C ARG A 50 -8.38 -9.89 -9.10
N TYR A 51 -7.56 -10.28 -8.12
CA TYR A 51 -6.18 -10.68 -8.31
C TYR A 51 -5.81 -11.74 -7.25
N PRO A 52 -5.06 -12.79 -7.61
CA PRO A 52 -4.63 -13.81 -6.66
C PRO A 52 -3.78 -13.21 -5.53
N VAL A 53 -4.02 -13.63 -4.29
CA VAL A 53 -3.30 -13.11 -3.12
C VAL A 53 -2.53 -14.25 -2.48
N SER A 54 -1.26 -14.36 -2.89
CA SER A 54 -0.23 -15.23 -2.35
C SER A 54 1.04 -14.41 -2.09
N GLU A 55 1.99 -14.95 -1.33
CA GLU A 55 3.25 -14.27 -1.05
C GLU A 55 3.98 -13.89 -2.34
N GLU A 56 4.03 -14.80 -3.31
CA GLU A 56 4.70 -14.61 -4.59
C GLU A 56 4.01 -13.55 -5.44
N THR A 57 2.68 -13.59 -5.49
CA THR A 57 1.89 -12.68 -6.33
C THR A 57 1.84 -11.26 -5.77
N ILE A 58 1.80 -11.11 -4.44
CA ILE A 58 1.93 -9.81 -3.77
C ILE A 58 3.36 -9.27 -3.89
N GLN A 59 4.38 -10.11 -3.68
CA GLN A 59 5.76 -9.68 -3.85
C GLN A 59 6.02 -9.19 -5.29
N LYS A 60 5.53 -9.93 -6.28
CA LYS A 60 5.63 -9.53 -7.70
C LYS A 60 4.94 -8.19 -7.95
N MET A 61 3.68 -8.06 -7.53
CA MET A 61 2.89 -6.84 -7.68
C MET A 61 3.59 -5.63 -7.07
N VAL A 62 4.04 -5.74 -5.82
CA VAL A 62 4.70 -4.61 -5.15
C VAL A 62 6.01 -4.25 -5.84
N LYS A 63 6.81 -5.24 -6.28
CA LYS A 63 8.05 -4.99 -7.04
C LYS A 63 7.79 -4.23 -8.33
N GLU A 64 6.80 -4.66 -9.12
CA GLU A 64 6.41 -3.98 -10.36
C GLU A 64 5.93 -2.55 -10.09
N ILE A 65 5.18 -2.31 -9.01
CA ILE A 65 4.71 -0.96 -8.64
C ILE A 65 5.87 -0.06 -8.27
N ILE A 66 6.82 -0.53 -7.45
CA ILE A 66 7.92 0.31 -6.96
C ILE A 66 9.00 0.60 -8.02
N GLU A 67 9.01 -0.17 -9.11
CA GLU A 67 9.86 0.05 -10.29
C GLU A 67 9.34 1.15 -11.22
N ILE A 68 8.10 1.60 -11.04
CA ILE A 68 7.54 2.71 -11.81
C ILE A 68 8.30 3.99 -11.45
N ASP A 69 8.98 4.54 -12.44
CA ASP A 69 9.61 5.85 -12.35
C ASP A 69 8.56 6.93 -12.60
N LEU A 70 8.43 7.85 -11.64
CA LEU A 70 7.55 9.01 -11.71
C LEU A 70 8.32 10.32 -11.85
N GLU A 71 9.65 10.26 -12.05
CA GLU A 71 10.53 11.43 -12.09
C GLU A 71 10.41 12.30 -10.81
N ASP A 72 10.22 11.64 -9.66
CA ASP A 72 9.97 12.28 -8.36
C ASP A 72 11.12 12.14 -7.36
N ASP A 73 12.27 11.65 -7.82
CA ASP A 73 13.49 11.36 -7.05
C ASP A 73 13.31 10.38 -5.87
N VAL A 74 12.16 9.70 -5.76
CA VAL A 74 11.89 8.71 -4.72
C VAL A 74 12.22 7.31 -5.24
N VAL A 75 13.21 6.67 -4.61
CA VAL A 75 13.60 5.29 -4.92
C VAL A 75 13.15 4.35 -3.82
N PHE A 76 12.25 3.44 -4.15
CA PHE A 76 11.77 2.41 -3.23
C PHE A 76 12.69 1.18 -3.25
N THR A 77 12.81 0.51 -2.11
CA THR A 77 13.50 -0.77 -1.98
C THR A 77 12.61 -1.76 -1.23
N PHE A 78 12.32 -2.89 -1.86
CA PHE A 78 11.66 -4.00 -1.19
C PHE A 78 12.57 -4.60 -0.11
N LYS A 79 12.05 -4.76 1.12
CA LYS A 79 12.82 -5.30 2.25
C LYS A 79 12.39 -6.70 2.62
N SER A 80 11.10 -6.91 2.85
CA SER A 80 10.56 -8.22 3.21
C SER A 80 9.06 -8.29 2.98
N ILE A 81 8.55 -9.51 2.96
CA ILE A 81 7.13 -9.85 3.03
C ILE A 81 6.96 -10.92 4.11
N GLY A 82 5.84 -10.89 4.81
CA GLY A 82 5.48 -11.91 5.78
C GLY A 82 3.97 -12.06 5.89
N LYS A 83 3.52 -13.26 6.27
CA LYS A 83 2.10 -13.52 6.48
C LYS A 83 1.59 -12.73 7.69
N ILE A 84 0.37 -12.23 7.57
CA ILE A 84 -0.44 -11.71 8.67
C ILE A 84 -1.79 -12.42 8.64
N ARG A 85 -2.53 -12.36 9.75
CA ARG A 85 -3.83 -13.04 9.90
C ARG A 85 -3.75 -14.56 9.73
N GLU A 86 -2.72 -15.19 10.32
CA GLU A 86 -2.64 -16.65 10.35
C GLU A 86 -3.86 -17.24 11.09
N GLY A 87 -4.68 -18.02 10.39
CA GLY A 87 -5.91 -18.62 10.94
C GLY A 87 -7.22 -18.01 10.45
N ASP A 88 -7.19 -16.91 9.70
CA ASP A 88 -8.37 -16.34 9.05
C ASP A 88 -8.73 -17.08 7.76
N GLU A 89 -9.98 -16.91 7.29
CA GLU A 89 -10.48 -17.48 6.02
C GLU A 89 -9.67 -17.00 4.81
N TYR A 90 -9.10 -15.79 4.88
CA TYR A 90 -8.34 -15.16 3.81
C TYR A 90 -6.95 -14.73 4.29
N ALA A 91 -5.93 -15.08 3.51
CA ALA A 91 -4.55 -14.69 3.80
C ALA A 91 -4.33 -13.18 3.67
N GLY A 92 -3.51 -12.63 4.56
CA GLY A 92 -2.94 -11.30 4.43
C GLY A 92 -1.42 -11.33 4.41
N TYR A 93 -0.82 -10.29 3.86
CA TYR A 93 0.63 -10.11 3.79
C TYR A 93 1.01 -8.70 4.22
N ARG A 94 2.03 -8.61 5.07
CA ARG A 94 2.70 -7.35 5.40
C ARG A 94 3.97 -7.23 4.57
N VAL A 95 4.06 -6.15 3.80
CA VAL A 95 5.25 -5.81 3.01
C VAL A 95 5.98 -4.67 3.69
N ALA A 96 7.28 -4.84 3.90
CA ALA A 96 8.18 -3.81 4.38
C ALA A 96 8.97 -3.22 3.19
N LEU A 97 8.93 -1.89 3.06
CA LEU A 97 9.69 -1.14 2.06
C LEU A 97 10.58 -0.10 2.74
N SER A 98 11.59 0.38 2.01
CA SER A 98 12.29 1.64 2.30
C SER A 98 12.07 2.59 1.15
N ALA A 99 11.52 3.77 1.41
CA ALA A 99 11.46 4.87 0.46
C ALA A 99 12.67 5.77 0.68
N ASN A 100 13.56 5.85 -0.31
CA ASN A 100 14.80 6.61 -0.21
C ASN A 100 14.66 7.90 -1.00
N TYR A 101 14.97 9.01 -0.34
CA TYR A 101 15.06 10.34 -0.91
C TYR A 101 16.26 11.01 -0.23
N PRO A 102 17.46 10.96 -0.83
CA PRO A 102 18.70 11.31 -0.14
C PRO A 102 18.63 12.68 0.56
N PRO A 103 19.14 12.78 1.80
CA PRO A 103 19.84 11.75 2.58
C PRO A 103 18.92 10.83 3.41
N MET A 104 17.60 10.86 3.19
CA MET A 104 16.63 10.14 4.00
C MET A 104 16.35 8.72 3.48
N ALA A 105 16.17 7.78 4.39
CA ALA A 105 15.60 6.46 4.14
C ALA A 105 14.41 6.26 5.09
N VAL A 106 13.22 6.18 4.53
CA VAL A 106 11.95 6.17 5.27
C VAL A 106 11.36 4.75 5.22
N PRO A 107 11.31 4.03 6.35
CA PRO A 107 10.69 2.71 6.39
C PRO A 107 9.17 2.83 6.23
N LEU A 108 8.59 1.97 5.39
CA LEU A 108 7.15 1.89 5.14
C LEU A 108 6.64 0.47 5.38
N LYS A 109 5.38 0.35 5.80
CA LYS A 109 4.68 -0.91 5.96
C LYS A 109 3.36 -0.85 5.19
N LEU A 110 3.12 -1.89 4.41
CA LEU A 110 1.90 -2.08 3.63
C LEU A 110 1.24 -3.37 4.08
N ASP A 111 0.04 -3.28 4.62
CA ASP A 111 -0.78 -4.43 5.00
C ASP A 111 -1.78 -4.72 3.89
N ILE A 112 -1.56 -5.82 3.20
CA ILE A 112 -2.29 -6.21 2.00
C ILE A 112 -3.13 -7.45 2.33
N THR A 113 -4.43 -7.34 2.12
CA THR A 113 -5.42 -8.36 2.51
C THR A 113 -6.33 -8.70 1.33
N THR A 114 -7.15 -9.74 1.46
CA THR A 114 -8.17 -10.12 0.46
C THR A 114 -9.43 -10.63 1.14
N GLY A 115 -10.53 -10.72 0.41
CA GLY A 115 -11.80 -11.27 0.91
C GLY A 115 -12.54 -10.40 1.94
N ASP A 116 -12.05 -9.20 2.25
CA ASP A 116 -12.78 -8.29 3.14
C ASP A 116 -14.12 -7.87 2.53
N LYS A 117 -15.18 -7.91 3.34
CA LYS A 117 -16.51 -7.43 2.95
C LYS A 117 -16.50 -5.90 2.86
N ILE A 118 -16.72 -5.37 1.66
CA ILE A 118 -16.86 -3.93 1.43
C ILE A 118 -18.34 -3.59 1.31
N THR A 119 -18.85 -2.76 2.23
CA THR A 119 -20.27 -2.42 2.33
C THR A 119 -20.46 -0.90 2.28
N PRO A 120 -21.38 -0.36 1.45
CA PRO A 120 -22.20 -1.07 0.47
C PRO A 120 -21.42 -1.51 -0.79
N ARG A 121 -20.36 -0.78 -1.15
CA ARG A 121 -19.42 -1.08 -2.24
C ARG A 121 -18.22 -0.13 -2.13
N GLU A 122 -17.13 -0.44 -2.82
CA GLU A 122 -16.03 0.50 -3.01
C GLU A 122 -16.47 1.71 -3.84
N ILE A 123 -15.79 2.84 -3.61
CA ILE A 123 -15.97 4.08 -4.35
C ILE A 123 -14.67 4.46 -5.02
N GLU A 124 -14.77 5.05 -6.21
CA GLU A 124 -13.65 5.77 -6.82
C GLU A 124 -13.58 7.13 -6.12
N TYR A 125 -12.50 7.38 -5.37
CA TYR A 125 -12.28 8.65 -4.70
C TYR A 125 -11.42 9.55 -5.59
N LYS A 126 -11.99 10.68 -6.00
CA LYS A 126 -11.26 11.75 -6.70
C LYS A 126 -11.05 12.88 -5.70
N LEU A 127 -9.79 13.27 -5.50
CA LEU A 127 -9.44 14.50 -4.76
C LEU A 127 -9.94 15.73 -5.51
#